data_AF-A0A259PUM7-F1
#
_entry.id   AF-A0A259PUM7-F1
#
_cell.length_a   1.000
_cell.length_b   1.000
_cell.length_c   1.000
_cell.angle_alpha   90.00
_cell.angle_beta   90.00
_cell.angle_gamma   90.00
#
_symmetry.space_group_name_H-M   'P 1'
#
loop_
_entity.id
_entity.type
_entity.pdbx_description
1 polymer ?
#
loop_
_entity_poly.entity_id
_entity_poly.type
_entity_poly.pdbx_seq_one_letter_code
_entity_poly.pdbx_strand_id
1 'polypeptide(L)'
;MGQKIHPTGFRLAVTRGWASRWYAPSTQYAKMLSEDIMVREYLAKRLKNASVSRVLIERPAKNARITIYSARPGVVIGKKGEDIENLKAELAKRLGVPVAVDIEEVRKPEIDAHTQQLEKRIQFRRAMKRAMQNAMRMGAQGIKIMSSGRLNGIEIARREWYREGRVPLQTLRANIDYATSEAKTTYGVIGVKVWVYKGDTPAKGAIVPAKAEPAAPEEDRRNRRPGAARPSGARRAAPAADGERLRRNFMLQPARRKYRKEQKGRNTGLATRGATVAFGEFGLKATTRGRITARQIESARRAISRHVKRGGRIWIRVFPDKPISIKPAEVRMGNGKGNPEYYVSEVQPGRVLYEIEGVPEAIAREAFELAAAKLPFRTIFVTRQIGA
;
A
#
# COMPACT_ATOMS: atom_id res chain seq x y z
N MET A 1 8.70 -5.11 28.56
CA MET A 1 9.62 -4.73 27.47
C MET A 1 10.57 -5.89 27.24
N GLY A 2 10.43 -6.63 26.13
CA GLY A 2 11.30 -7.78 25.86
C GLY A 2 12.34 -7.48 24.79
N GLN A 3 13.56 -7.95 24.98
CA GLN A 3 14.56 -8.00 23.91
C GLN A 3 14.09 -8.96 22.82
N LYS A 4 14.38 -8.65 21.56
CA LYS A 4 14.02 -9.48 20.41
C LYS A 4 15.29 -10.03 19.79
N ILE A 5 15.29 -11.32 19.49
CA ILE A 5 16.39 -11.97 18.80
C ILE A 5 16.58 -11.41 17.38
N HIS A 6 17.82 -11.36 16.91
CA HIS A 6 18.14 -10.90 15.57
C HIS A 6 17.56 -11.89 14.52
N PRO A 7 16.68 -11.46 13.60
CA PRO A 7 15.98 -12.37 12.68
C PRO A 7 16.92 -13.18 11.78
N THR A 8 18.00 -12.55 11.31
CA THR A 8 19.06 -13.19 10.51
C THR A 8 19.81 -14.24 11.33
N GLY A 9 20.30 -13.88 12.53
CA GLY A 9 21.05 -14.79 13.40
C GLY A 9 20.24 -16.01 13.80
N PHE A 10 18.97 -15.82 14.16
CA PHE A 10 18.05 -16.91 14.50
C PHE A 10 17.84 -17.91 13.35
N ARG A 11 18.12 -17.51 12.10
CA ARG A 11 17.87 -18.30 10.88
C ARG A 11 19.14 -18.80 10.18
N LEU A 12 20.33 -18.49 10.70
CA LEU A 12 21.62 -18.87 10.08
C LEU A 12 21.80 -20.39 9.92
N ALA A 13 21.27 -21.20 10.84
CA ALA A 13 21.42 -22.65 10.77
C ALA A 13 20.48 -23.30 9.73
N VAL A 14 19.26 -22.76 9.58
CA VAL A 14 18.18 -23.45 8.85
C VAL A 14 18.03 -22.90 7.42
N THR A 15 17.63 -21.64 7.31
CA THR A 15 17.15 -21.05 6.04
C THR A 15 18.14 -20.10 5.40
N ARG A 16 18.95 -19.39 6.17
CA ARG A 16 19.97 -18.47 5.63
C ARG A 16 21.35 -19.11 5.58
N GLY A 17 22.13 -18.72 4.58
CA GLY A 17 23.57 -19.00 4.53
C GLY A 17 24.37 -17.90 5.22
N TRP A 18 25.63 -18.21 5.51
CA TRP A 18 26.63 -17.27 6.00
C TRP A 18 27.05 -16.26 4.93
N ALA A 19 27.33 -15.02 5.34
CA ALA A 19 27.82 -13.96 4.46
C ALA A 19 29.34 -14.02 4.22
N SER A 20 30.09 -14.66 5.12
CA SER A 20 31.48 -15.05 4.90
C SER A 20 31.55 -16.58 4.99
N ARG A 21 32.15 -17.22 3.99
CA ARG A 21 32.29 -18.68 3.90
C ARG A 21 33.75 -19.02 3.67
N TRP A 22 34.48 -19.19 4.77
CA TRP A 22 35.86 -19.60 4.74
C TRP A 22 36.20 -20.29 6.06
N TYR A 23 37.28 -21.06 6.04
CA TYR A 23 37.82 -21.74 7.19
C TYR A 23 39.22 -21.19 7.48
N ALA A 24 39.55 -21.01 8.76
CA ALA A 24 40.88 -20.63 9.19
C ALA A 24 41.21 -21.31 10.53
N PRO A 25 42.48 -21.65 10.78
CA PRO A 25 42.93 -22.09 12.08
C PRO A 25 42.79 -20.96 13.12
N SER A 26 42.69 -21.33 14.40
CA SER A 26 42.46 -20.40 15.52
C SER A 26 43.45 -19.23 15.56
N THR A 27 44.71 -19.47 15.17
CA THR A 27 45.78 -18.46 15.14
C THR A 27 45.57 -17.37 14.09
N GLN A 28 44.95 -17.70 12.96
CA GLN A 28 44.77 -16.79 11.81
C GLN A 28 43.35 -16.22 11.73
N TYR A 29 42.39 -16.81 12.44
CA TYR A 29 40.99 -16.42 12.40
C TYR A 29 40.76 -14.94 12.71
N ALA A 30 41.38 -14.42 13.78
CA ALA A 30 41.20 -13.03 14.20
C ALA A 30 41.70 -12.03 13.14
N LYS A 31 42.84 -12.34 12.49
CA LYS A 31 43.41 -11.50 11.44
C LYS A 31 42.50 -11.49 10.20
N MET A 32 42.06 -12.65 9.74
CA MET A 32 41.19 -12.78 8.57
C MET A 32 39.82 -12.15 8.80
N LEU A 33 39.29 -12.22 10.03
CA LEU A 33 38.05 -11.55 10.41
C LEU A 33 38.20 -10.02 10.38
N SER A 34 39.30 -9.48 10.90
CA SER A 34 39.59 -8.05 10.86
C SER A 34 39.68 -7.53 9.42
N GLU A 35 40.39 -8.27 8.56
CA GLU A 35 40.46 -7.99 7.12
C GLU A 35 39.07 -7.96 6.46
N ASP A 36 38.22 -8.95 6.75
CA ASP A 36 36.85 -9.01 6.22
C ASP A 36 36.02 -7.79 6.67
N ILE A 37 36.14 -7.35 7.92
CA ILE A 37 35.44 -6.16 8.44
C ILE A 37 35.91 -4.91 7.71
N MET A 38 37.23 -4.72 7.56
CA MET A 38 37.80 -3.60 6.84
C MET A 38 37.34 -3.55 5.38
N VAL A 39 37.31 -4.69 4.70
CA VAL A 39 36.81 -4.80 3.32
C VAL A 39 35.32 -4.45 3.23
N ARG A 40 34.49 -4.92 4.16
CA ARG A 40 33.06 -4.61 4.18
C ARG A 40 32.80 -3.12 4.40
N GLU A 41 33.51 -2.49 5.34
CA GLU A 41 33.41 -1.05 5.55
C GLU A 41 33.88 -0.24 4.33
N TYR A 42 34.95 -0.71 3.69
CA TYR A 42 35.47 -0.10 2.48
C TYR A 42 34.45 -0.14 1.33
N LEU A 43 33.91 -1.32 1.04
CA LEU A 43 32.90 -1.53 0.02
C LEU A 43 31.62 -0.73 0.32
N ALA A 44 31.19 -0.67 1.58
CA ALA A 44 30.02 0.12 1.98
C ALA A 44 30.22 1.63 1.76
N LYS A 45 31.45 2.14 1.90
CA LYS A 45 31.79 3.55 1.65
C LYS A 45 31.90 3.87 0.15
N ARG A 46 32.61 3.03 -0.61
CA ARG A 46 32.85 3.23 -2.05
C ARG A 46 31.57 3.04 -2.88
N LEU A 47 30.75 2.04 -2.53
CA LEU A 47 29.59 1.61 -3.33
C LEU A 47 28.24 2.16 -2.84
N LYS A 48 28.21 3.31 -2.16
CA LYS A 48 26.96 3.93 -1.68
C LYS A 48 25.93 4.16 -2.80
N ASN A 49 26.40 4.54 -3.99
CA ASN A 49 25.55 4.84 -5.15
C ASN A 49 25.07 3.57 -5.88
N ALA A 50 25.77 2.44 -5.69
CA ALA A 50 25.49 1.20 -6.40
C ALA A 50 24.32 0.39 -5.81
N SER A 51 23.81 0.76 -4.62
CA SER A 51 22.71 0.04 -3.96
C SER A 51 23.04 -1.44 -3.71
N VAL A 52 24.13 -1.67 -2.98
CA VAL A 52 24.59 -3.01 -2.58
C VAL A 52 23.66 -3.60 -1.53
N SER A 53 23.19 -4.82 -1.79
CA SER A 53 22.30 -5.59 -0.90
C SER A 53 23.12 -6.39 0.12
N ARG A 54 24.00 -7.26 -0.38
CA ARG A 54 24.83 -8.16 0.42
C ARG A 54 26.18 -8.39 -0.25
N VAL A 55 27.18 -8.68 0.55
CA VAL A 55 28.53 -9.04 0.09
C VAL A 55 28.86 -10.41 0.63
N LEU A 56 29.09 -11.36 -0.27
CA LEU A 56 29.58 -12.70 0.05
C LEU A 56 31.11 -12.70 -0.05
N ILE A 57 31.79 -13.19 0.97
CA ILE A 57 33.25 -13.34 0.96
C ILE A 57 33.56 -14.82 1.12
N GLU A 58 34.19 -15.40 0.12
CA GLU A 58 34.72 -16.76 0.15
C GLU A 58 36.24 -16.69 0.04
N ARG A 59 36.97 -17.55 0.75
CA ARG A 59 38.44 -17.58 0.69
C ARG A 59 38.93 -18.98 0.35
N PRO A 60 38.95 -19.36 -0.94
CA PRO A 60 39.56 -20.61 -1.37
C PRO A 60 41.10 -20.48 -1.33
N ALA A 61 41.76 -21.31 -0.51
CA ALA A 61 43.21 -21.51 -0.45
C ALA A 61 44.09 -20.31 -0.89
N LYS A 62 44.33 -19.35 0.01
CA LYS A 62 45.13 -18.12 -0.19
C LYS A 62 44.58 -17.13 -1.24
N ASN A 63 43.45 -17.39 -1.87
CA ASN A 63 42.73 -16.44 -2.71
C ASN A 63 41.47 -15.95 -2.00
N ALA A 64 40.99 -14.75 -2.36
CA ALA A 64 39.71 -14.23 -1.90
C ALA A 64 38.76 -14.04 -3.08
N ARG A 65 37.55 -14.56 -2.96
CA ARG A 65 36.46 -14.39 -3.92
C ARG A 65 35.36 -13.56 -3.26
N ILE A 66 35.08 -12.40 -3.82
CA ILE A 66 34.10 -11.46 -3.28
C ILE A 66 32.96 -11.34 -4.28
N THR A 67 31.78 -11.84 -3.90
CA THR A 67 30.56 -11.71 -4.72
C THR A 67 29.70 -10.58 -4.18
N ILE A 68 29.54 -9.54 -5.00
CA ILE A 68 28.76 -8.35 -4.66
C ILE A 68 27.38 -8.48 -5.28
N TYR A 69 26.35 -8.49 -4.43
CA TYR A 69 24.96 -8.46 -4.87
C TYR A 69 24.49 -7.01 -4.97
N SER A 70 24.24 -6.55 -6.19
CA SER A 70 23.87 -5.16 -6.46
C SER A 70 22.56 -5.07 -7.23
N ALA A 71 21.75 -4.07 -6.90
CA ALA A 71 20.59 -3.71 -7.72
C ALA A 71 20.98 -2.97 -9.00
N ARG A 72 22.18 -2.39 -9.05
CA ARG A 72 22.71 -1.62 -10.19
C ARG A 72 24.12 -2.11 -10.51
N PRO A 73 24.27 -3.24 -11.22
CA PRO A 73 25.58 -3.78 -11.55
C PRO A 73 26.40 -2.83 -12.43
N GLY A 74 25.76 -2.09 -13.35
CA GLY A 74 26.45 -1.16 -14.24
C GLY A 74 27.22 -0.03 -13.52
N VAL A 75 26.76 0.39 -12.33
CA VAL A 75 27.47 1.39 -11.52
C VAL A 75 28.72 0.79 -10.84
N VAL A 76 28.74 -0.52 -10.60
CA VAL A 76 29.89 -1.23 -10.01
C VAL A 76 30.95 -1.54 -11.06
N ILE A 77 30.52 -1.84 -12.30
CA ILE A 77 31.42 -2.14 -13.42
C ILE A 77 32.09 -0.86 -13.95
N GLY A 78 31.37 0.27 -13.96
CA GLY A 78 31.88 1.54 -14.48
C GLY A 78 31.89 1.61 -16.00
N LYS A 79 32.52 2.65 -16.55
CA LYS A 79 32.68 2.78 -18.02
C LYS A 79 33.77 1.81 -18.47
N LYS A 80 33.43 0.90 -19.41
CA LYS A 80 34.35 -0.11 -19.98
C LYS A 80 35.03 -1.06 -18.97
N GLY A 81 34.54 -1.17 -17.73
CA GLY A 81 35.14 -2.04 -16.72
C GLY A 81 36.29 -1.41 -15.92
N GLU A 82 36.53 -0.11 -16.04
CA GLU A 82 37.61 0.57 -15.31
C GLU A 82 37.43 0.50 -13.78
N ASP A 83 36.21 0.68 -13.28
CA ASP A 83 35.95 0.72 -11.85
C ASP A 83 36.14 -0.64 -11.18
N ILE A 84 35.87 -1.75 -11.88
CA ILE A 84 36.06 -3.10 -11.33
C ILE A 84 37.55 -3.46 -11.26
N GLU A 85 38.37 -3.04 -12.23
CA GLU A 85 39.82 -3.24 -12.20
C GLU A 85 40.46 -2.45 -11.06
N ASN A 86 40.05 -1.18 -10.89
CA ASN A 86 40.47 -0.34 -9.77
C ASN A 86 40.07 -0.97 -8.42
N LEU A 87 38.84 -1.46 -8.29
CA LEU A 87 38.36 -2.13 -7.08
C LEU A 87 39.18 -3.39 -6.77
N LYS A 88 39.48 -4.20 -7.79
CA LYS A 88 40.28 -5.42 -7.66
C LYS A 88 41.70 -5.09 -7.18
N ALA A 89 42.34 -4.07 -7.76
CA ALA A 89 43.67 -3.63 -7.37
C ALA A 89 43.71 -3.09 -5.92
N GLU A 90 42.72 -2.30 -5.52
CA GLU A 90 42.63 -1.76 -4.16
C GLU A 90 42.35 -2.86 -3.11
N LEU A 91 41.48 -3.81 -3.43
CA LEU A 91 41.18 -4.94 -2.56
C LEU A 91 42.38 -5.87 -2.42
N ALA A 92 43.11 -6.14 -3.51
CA ALA A 92 44.33 -6.92 -3.48
C ALA A 92 45.42 -6.27 -2.60
N LYS A 93 45.59 -4.94 -2.70
CA LYS A 93 46.52 -4.18 -1.83
C LYS A 93 46.18 -4.28 -0.35
N ARG A 94 44.89 -4.25 0.01
CA ARG A 94 44.44 -4.30 1.41
C ARG A 94 44.50 -5.69 2.01
N LEU A 95 44.18 -6.71 1.21
CA LEU A 95 44.12 -8.10 1.66
C LEU A 95 45.46 -8.83 1.54
N GLY A 96 46.40 -8.32 0.73
CA GLY A 96 47.68 -8.99 0.48
C GLY A 96 47.55 -10.35 -0.22
N VAL A 97 46.37 -10.65 -0.77
CA VAL A 97 46.06 -11.87 -1.52
C VAL A 97 45.41 -11.53 -2.85
N PRO A 98 45.55 -12.39 -3.87
CA PRO A 98 44.80 -12.24 -5.11
C PRO A 98 43.29 -12.29 -4.87
N VAL A 99 42.58 -11.28 -5.38
CA VAL A 99 41.13 -11.13 -5.22
C VAL A 99 40.42 -11.32 -6.56
N ALA A 100 39.41 -12.18 -6.59
CA ALA A 100 38.42 -12.27 -7.66
C ALA A 100 37.14 -11.55 -7.21
N VAL A 101 36.61 -10.66 -8.05
CA VAL A 101 35.38 -9.90 -7.77
C VAL A 101 34.30 -10.33 -8.75
N ASP A 102 33.22 -10.89 -8.23
CA ASP A 102 32.04 -11.27 -9.00
C ASP A 102 30.88 -10.33 -8.69
N ILE A 103 30.09 -9.99 -9.70
CA ILE A 103 28.94 -9.11 -9.55
C ILE A 103 27.68 -9.89 -9.92
N GLU A 104 26.78 -10.04 -8.96
CA GLU A 104 25.47 -10.66 -9.17
C GLU A 104 24.36 -9.61 -9.09
N GLU A 105 23.46 -9.64 -10.07
CA GLU A 105 22.34 -8.71 -10.15
C GLU A 105 21.16 -9.15 -9.26
N VAL A 106 20.68 -8.22 -8.44
CA VAL A 106 19.44 -8.38 -7.68
C VAL A 106 18.25 -7.98 -8.57
N ARG A 107 17.56 -8.96 -9.16
CA ARG A 107 16.41 -8.75 -10.06
C ARG A 107 15.27 -7.91 -9.47
N LYS A 108 15.07 -7.95 -8.14
CA LYS A 108 13.94 -7.28 -7.46
C LYS A 108 14.42 -6.53 -6.21
N PRO A 109 14.94 -5.30 -6.35
CA PRO A 109 15.51 -4.55 -5.23
C PRO A 109 14.48 -4.11 -4.18
N GLU A 110 13.22 -3.89 -4.56
CA GLU A 110 12.16 -3.43 -3.64
C GLU A 110 11.75 -4.49 -2.59
N ILE A 111 12.05 -5.77 -2.86
CA ILE A 111 11.82 -6.87 -1.91
C ILE A 111 13.00 -7.01 -0.93
N ASP A 112 14.13 -6.40 -1.26
CA ASP A 112 15.33 -6.49 -0.45
C ASP A 112 15.30 -5.48 0.69
N ALA A 113 15.77 -5.89 1.87
CA ALA A 113 15.80 -5.00 3.02
C ALA A 113 17.01 -4.06 2.90
N HIS A 114 16.86 -2.94 2.19
CA HIS A 114 17.86 -1.87 2.17
C HIS A 114 17.17 -0.49 2.26
N THR A 115 17.88 0.50 2.79
CA THR A 115 17.30 1.79 3.19
C THR A 115 18.18 2.94 2.69
N GLN A 116 17.72 3.67 1.68
CA GLN A 116 18.45 4.81 1.09
C GLN A 116 17.77 6.16 1.27
N GLN A 117 16.49 6.20 1.66
CA GLN A 117 15.64 7.36 1.36
C GLN A 117 15.51 8.42 2.47
N LEU A 118 16.02 8.19 3.68
CA LEU A 118 15.72 9.06 4.83
C LEU A 118 16.63 10.27 4.99
N GLU A 119 17.76 10.31 4.29
CA GLU A 119 18.66 11.47 4.30
C GLU A 119 18.07 12.64 3.49
N LYS A 120 17.29 12.33 2.46
CA LYS A 120 16.50 13.33 1.73
C LYS A 120 15.35 13.73 2.65
N ARG A 121 15.14 15.04 2.87
CA ARG A 121 14.15 15.67 3.78
C ARG A 121 12.68 15.34 3.41
N ILE A 122 12.35 14.06 3.32
CA ILE A 122 11.05 13.51 2.98
C ILE A 122 10.37 13.17 4.30
N GLN A 123 9.08 13.47 4.37
CA GLN A 123 8.27 13.09 5.53
C GLN A 123 8.33 11.56 5.75
N PHE A 124 8.82 11.12 6.92
CA PHE A 124 9.10 9.71 7.20
C PHE A 124 7.88 8.79 6.98
N ARG A 125 6.67 9.25 7.32
CA ARG A 125 5.41 8.50 7.07
C ARG A 125 5.16 8.23 5.59
N ARG A 126 5.44 9.21 4.73
CA ARG A 126 5.29 9.08 3.28
C ARG A 126 6.33 8.11 2.73
N ALA A 127 7.58 8.21 3.19
CA ALA A 127 8.65 7.29 2.81
C ALA A 127 8.32 5.85 3.19
N MET A 128 7.88 5.61 4.43
CA MET A 128 7.49 4.26 4.89
C MET A 128 6.31 3.70 4.10
N LYS A 129 5.22 4.46 3.92
CA LYS A 129 4.05 3.99 3.15
C LYS A 129 4.41 3.68 1.70
N ARG A 130 5.24 4.51 1.07
CA ARG A 130 5.72 4.27 -0.30
C ARG A 130 6.55 3.00 -0.39
N ALA A 131 7.50 2.81 0.52
CA ALA A 131 8.34 1.62 0.55
C ALA A 131 7.51 0.34 0.78
N MET A 132 6.53 0.39 1.69
CA MET A 132 5.62 -0.74 1.94
C MET A 132 4.78 -1.10 0.72
N GLN A 133 4.15 -0.10 0.08
CA GLN A 133 3.34 -0.33 -1.12
C GLN A 133 4.18 -0.87 -2.28
N ASN A 134 5.40 -0.37 -2.47
CA ASN A 134 6.32 -0.90 -3.48
C ASN A 134 6.67 -2.37 -3.22
N ALA A 135 7.04 -2.72 -1.98
CA ALA A 135 7.40 -4.08 -1.62
C ALA A 135 6.23 -5.06 -1.80
N MET A 136 5.03 -4.69 -1.32
CA MET A 136 3.82 -5.51 -1.48
C MET A 136 3.43 -5.66 -2.97
N ARG A 137 3.54 -4.58 -3.76
CA ARG A 137 3.28 -4.62 -5.21
C ARG A 137 4.23 -5.56 -5.95
N MET A 138 5.47 -5.66 -5.51
CA MET A 138 6.48 -6.57 -6.10
C MET A 138 6.32 -8.04 -5.67
N GLY A 139 5.38 -8.33 -4.77
CA GLY A 139 5.03 -9.68 -4.33
C GLY A 139 5.63 -10.11 -2.98
N ALA A 140 6.06 -9.17 -2.14
CA ALA A 140 6.37 -9.50 -0.75
C ALA A 140 5.11 -9.98 -0.02
N GLN A 141 5.19 -11.05 0.76
CA GLN A 141 4.06 -11.58 1.53
C GLN A 141 3.78 -10.77 2.80
N GLY A 142 4.78 -10.00 3.26
CA GLY A 142 4.60 -8.99 4.27
C GLY A 142 5.84 -8.16 4.50
N ILE A 143 5.63 -6.97 5.04
CA ILE A 143 6.68 -6.02 5.35
C ILE A 143 6.36 -5.33 6.67
N LYS A 144 7.41 -5.10 7.46
CA LYS A 144 7.36 -4.26 8.65
C LYS A 144 8.48 -3.26 8.57
N ILE A 145 8.17 -1.99 8.77
CA ILE A 145 9.16 -0.91 8.86
C ILE A 145 9.00 -0.24 10.22
N MET A 146 10.10 -0.04 10.91
CA MET A 146 10.17 0.66 12.19
C MET A 146 11.16 1.81 12.07
N SER A 147 10.75 3.00 12.45
CA SER A 147 11.60 4.17 12.56
C SER A 147 11.62 4.63 14.02
N SER A 148 12.83 4.90 14.53
CA SER A 148 13.05 5.39 15.89
C SER A 148 14.00 6.57 15.89
N GLY A 149 13.67 7.60 16.67
CA GLY A 149 14.48 8.81 16.79
C GLY A 149 13.60 10.06 16.87
N ARG A 150 14.18 11.22 16.60
CA ARG A 150 13.49 12.52 16.56
C ARG A 150 12.73 12.69 15.24
N LEU A 151 11.67 11.91 15.07
CA LEU A 151 10.88 11.86 13.83
C LEU A 151 10.22 13.23 13.56
N ASN A 152 10.43 13.78 12.36
CA ASN A 152 10.03 15.15 11.97
C ASN A 152 10.68 16.26 12.82
N GLY A 153 11.82 16.02 13.47
CA GLY A 153 12.52 17.06 14.25
C GLY A 153 11.86 17.40 15.59
N ILE A 154 10.91 16.59 16.05
CA ILE A 154 10.31 16.74 17.39
C ILE A 154 11.40 16.51 18.45
N GLU A 155 11.31 17.27 19.54
CA GLU A 155 12.28 17.24 20.65
C GLU A 155 12.40 15.85 21.28
N ILE A 156 11.27 15.22 21.60
CA ILE A 156 11.23 13.89 22.22
C ILE A 156 11.30 12.80 21.13
N ALA A 157 12.27 11.91 21.27
CA ALA A 157 12.41 10.76 20.39
C ALA A 157 11.24 9.78 20.56
N ARG A 158 10.73 9.25 19.45
CA ARG A 158 9.64 8.27 19.45
C ARG A 158 9.93 7.13 18.48
N ARG A 159 9.23 6.01 18.68
CA ARG A 159 9.28 4.83 17.81
C ARG A 159 7.92 4.64 17.13
N GLU A 160 7.90 4.74 15.81
CA GLU A 160 6.71 4.50 14.99
C GLU A 160 6.99 3.29 14.10
N TRP A 161 6.02 2.39 13.98
CA TRP A 161 6.15 1.22 13.12
C TRP A 161 4.87 0.99 12.32
N TYR A 162 5.05 0.55 11.09
CA TYR A 162 3.97 0.15 10.19
C TYR A 162 4.22 -1.29 9.75
N ARG A 163 3.14 -2.05 9.62
CA ARG A 163 3.17 -3.44 9.18
C ARG A 163 2.05 -3.66 8.18
N GLU A 164 2.36 -4.38 7.12
CA GLU A 164 1.42 -4.82 6.10
C GLU A 164 1.73 -6.28 5.74
N GLY A 165 0.70 -7.09 5.53
CA GLY A 165 0.85 -8.54 5.32
C GLY A 165 1.33 -9.31 6.56
N ARG A 166 1.88 -10.50 6.32
CA ARG A 166 2.32 -11.45 7.37
C ARG A 166 3.82 -11.31 7.61
N VAL A 167 4.25 -11.23 8.87
CA VAL A 167 5.68 -11.25 9.25
C VAL A 167 5.88 -12.18 10.46
N PRO A 168 6.02 -13.50 10.25
CA PRO A 168 6.09 -14.49 11.32
C PRO A 168 7.52 -14.60 11.87
N LEU A 169 7.85 -13.81 12.89
CA LEU A 169 9.23 -13.74 13.42
C LEU A 169 9.70 -15.01 14.14
N GLN A 170 8.78 -15.78 14.73
CA GLN A 170 9.08 -17.02 15.45
C GLN A 170 9.28 -18.22 14.53
N THR A 171 8.72 -18.18 13.32
CA THR A 171 8.78 -19.29 12.38
C THR A 171 10.15 -19.36 11.70
N LEU A 172 10.92 -20.41 11.95
CA LEU A 172 12.28 -20.58 11.39
C LEU A 172 12.31 -20.78 9.87
N ARG A 173 11.31 -21.49 9.33
CA ARG A 173 11.16 -21.71 7.88
C ARG A 173 10.82 -20.45 7.08
N ALA A 174 10.37 -19.39 7.77
CA ALA A 174 10.01 -18.14 7.12
C ALA A 174 11.27 -17.42 6.62
N ASN A 175 11.32 -17.13 5.32
CA ASN A 175 12.38 -16.34 4.72
C ASN A 175 12.15 -14.86 5.02
N ILE A 176 12.80 -14.39 6.08
CA ILE A 176 12.72 -13.01 6.53
C ILE A 176 14.06 -12.34 6.28
N ASP A 177 14.01 -11.27 5.50
CA ASP A 177 15.10 -10.33 5.35
C ASP A 177 15.04 -9.25 6.42
N TYR A 178 16.19 -8.89 6.95
CA TYR A 178 16.31 -7.88 8.00
C TYR A 178 17.49 -6.98 7.71
N ALA A 179 17.24 -5.68 7.80
CA ALA A 179 18.28 -4.68 7.73
C ALA A 179 18.03 -3.53 8.70
N THR A 180 19.15 -2.93 9.09
CA THR A 180 19.22 -1.75 9.93
C THR A 180 19.99 -0.66 9.22
N SER A 181 19.55 0.57 9.40
CA SER A 181 20.27 1.73 8.90
C SER A 181 20.03 2.93 9.78
N GLU A 182 21.02 3.81 9.77
CA GLU A 182 21.03 5.04 10.52
C GLU A 182 21.04 6.20 9.53
N ALA A 183 20.04 7.06 9.63
CA ALA A 183 19.98 8.30 8.88
C ALA A 183 20.46 9.44 9.76
N LYS A 184 21.55 10.09 9.36
CA LYS A 184 22.07 11.28 10.02
C LYS A 184 21.25 12.50 9.58
N THR A 185 20.53 13.11 10.51
CA THR A 185 19.73 14.32 10.26
C THR A 185 20.27 15.48 11.09
N THR A 186 19.84 16.70 10.78
CA THR A 186 20.22 17.91 11.53
C THR A 186 19.89 17.83 13.02
N TYR A 187 18.81 17.12 13.37
CA TYR A 187 18.32 17.01 14.76
C TYR A 187 18.87 15.78 15.49
N GLY A 188 19.74 14.99 14.85
CA GLY A 188 20.31 13.76 15.41
C GLY A 188 20.12 12.55 14.48
N VAL A 189 20.22 11.35 15.05
CA VAL A 189 20.18 10.09 14.29
C VAL A 189 18.78 9.48 14.33
N ILE A 190 18.28 9.08 13.15
CA ILE A 190 17.06 8.28 13.02
C ILE A 190 17.46 6.86 12.63
N GLY A 191 17.19 5.91 13.53
CA GLY A 191 17.39 4.48 13.26
C GLY A 191 16.17 3.88 12.56
N VAL A 192 16.40 3.15 11.48
CA VAL A 192 15.37 2.42 10.75
C VAL A 192 15.68 0.93 10.67
N LYS A 193 14.65 0.14 10.95
CA LYS A 193 14.68 -1.31 10.95
C LYS A 193 13.60 -1.82 10.02
N VAL A 194 13.98 -2.64 9.04
CA VAL A 194 13.08 -3.19 8.04
C VAL A 194 13.07 -4.71 8.15
N TRP A 195 11.88 -5.30 8.11
CA TRP A 195 11.68 -6.73 7.96
C TRP A 195 10.87 -6.97 6.70
N VAL A 196 11.36 -7.80 5.78
CA VAL A 196 10.62 -8.21 4.58
C VAL A 196 10.47 -9.72 4.59
N TYR A 197 9.23 -10.20 4.52
CA TYR A 197 8.89 -11.61 4.44
C TYR A 197 8.64 -11.99 2.97
N LYS A 198 9.51 -12.85 2.44
CA LYS A 198 9.50 -13.27 1.03
C LYS A 198 8.71 -14.57 0.81
N GLY A 199 8.25 -15.23 1.89
CA GLY A 199 7.58 -16.53 1.86
C GLY A 199 8.29 -17.57 2.72
N ASP A 200 7.71 -18.76 2.82
CA ASP A 200 8.34 -19.90 3.48
C ASP A 200 9.34 -20.54 2.50
N THR A 201 10.57 -20.78 2.93
CA THR A 201 11.54 -21.53 2.12
C THR A 201 11.18 -23.01 2.20
N PRO A 202 11.10 -23.75 1.07
CA PRO A 202 10.99 -25.21 1.12
C PRO A 202 12.21 -25.78 1.87
N ALA A 203 12.00 -26.83 2.66
CA ALA A 203 13.07 -27.48 3.41
C ALA A 203 14.24 -27.85 2.48
N LYS A 204 15.48 -27.56 2.90
CA LYS A 204 16.70 -27.87 2.14
C LYS A 204 16.72 -29.36 1.78
N GLY A 205 16.70 -29.67 0.49
CA GLY A 205 16.70 -31.04 -0.06
C GLY A 205 15.90 -31.19 -1.36
N ALA A 206 14.94 -30.31 -1.63
CA ALA A 206 14.33 -30.25 -2.96
C ALA A 206 15.26 -29.50 -3.91
N ILE A 207 15.90 -30.24 -4.82
CA ILE A 207 16.49 -29.71 -6.04
C ILE A 207 15.43 -28.80 -6.67
N VAL A 208 15.70 -27.50 -6.67
CA VAL A 208 14.90 -26.57 -7.46
C VAL A 208 15.19 -26.94 -8.91
N PRO A 209 14.22 -27.39 -9.72
CA PRO A 209 14.48 -27.53 -11.15
C PRO A 209 14.92 -26.15 -11.65
N ALA A 210 16.08 -26.12 -12.29
CA ALA A 210 16.64 -24.93 -12.87
C ALA A 210 15.54 -24.21 -13.66
N LYS A 211 15.37 -22.92 -13.36
CA LYS A 211 14.45 -22.03 -14.08
C LYS A 211 14.56 -22.29 -15.58
N ALA A 212 13.43 -22.65 -16.19
CA ALA A 212 13.26 -22.60 -17.63
C ALA A 212 13.69 -21.22 -18.13
N GLU A 213 14.68 -21.20 -19.00
CA GLU A 213 15.02 -20.04 -19.82
C GLU A 213 13.78 -19.61 -20.62
N PRO A 214 13.56 -18.30 -20.82
CA PRO A 214 12.54 -17.86 -21.75
C PRO A 214 13.00 -18.20 -23.17
N ALA A 215 12.39 -19.23 -23.77
CA ALA A 215 12.58 -19.55 -25.18
C ALA A 215 12.14 -18.35 -26.05
N ALA A 216 12.99 -18.02 -27.02
CA ALA A 216 12.76 -17.06 -28.08
C ALA A 216 11.54 -17.45 -28.94
N PRO A 217 10.94 -16.51 -29.70
CA PRO A 217 9.69 -16.76 -30.40
C PRO A 217 9.94 -17.56 -31.68
N GLU A 218 9.33 -18.74 -31.80
CA GLU A 218 9.36 -19.52 -33.02
C GLU A 218 8.15 -19.15 -33.90
N GLU A 219 8.47 -18.55 -35.03
CA GLU A 219 7.56 -18.32 -36.16
C GLU A 219 7.22 -19.63 -36.88
N ASP A 220 5.99 -19.64 -37.40
CA ASP A 220 5.57 -20.32 -38.62
C ASP A 220 5.57 -21.86 -38.67
N ARG A 221 4.41 -22.44 -38.32
CA ARG A 221 3.89 -23.60 -39.06
C ARG A 221 2.42 -23.40 -39.41
N ARG A 222 2.24 -22.76 -40.56
CA ARG A 222 1.06 -22.88 -41.43
C ARG A 222 0.55 -24.32 -41.58
N ASN A 223 -0.77 -24.38 -41.80
CA ASN A 223 -1.56 -25.45 -42.41
C ASN A 223 -2.04 -26.65 -41.58
N ARG A 224 -3.25 -26.49 -41.01
CA ARG A 224 -4.35 -27.43 -41.28
C ARG A 224 -5.69 -26.67 -41.40
N ARG A 225 -6.44 -27.01 -42.45
CA ARG A 225 -7.60 -26.32 -43.05
C ARG A 225 -8.87 -26.27 -42.15
N PRO A 226 -9.86 -25.42 -42.51
CA PRO A 226 -10.84 -24.85 -41.60
C PRO A 226 -12.14 -25.66 -41.53
N GLY A 227 -12.81 -25.61 -40.38
CA GLY A 227 -14.13 -26.20 -40.22
C GLY A 227 -14.91 -25.63 -39.03
N ALA A 228 -16.05 -25.02 -39.37
CA ALA A 228 -17.22 -24.74 -38.53
C ALA A 228 -17.13 -23.67 -37.42
N ALA A 229 -17.77 -22.53 -37.73
CA ALA A 229 -18.15 -21.48 -36.79
C ALA A 229 -19.18 -21.97 -35.75
N ARG A 230 -18.98 -21.59 -34.48
CA ARG A 230 -20.05 -21.43 -33.47
C ARG A 230 -19.69 -20.29 -32.48
N PRO A 231 -20.70 -19.59 -31.94
CA PRO A 231 -20.56 -18.21 -31.48
C PRO A 231 -20.05 -18.08 -30.04
N SER A 232 -19.52 -16.88 -29.76
CA SER A 232 -18.84 -16.45 -28.54
C SER A 232 -19.72 -16.47 -27.29
N GLY A 233 -19.55 -17.51 -26.47
CA GLY A 233 -20.07 -17.61 -25.11
C GLY A 233 -19.01 -17.24 -24.05
N ALA A 234 -19.31 -16.20 -23.27
CA ALA A 234 -18.88 -15.97 -21.89
C ALA A 234 -17.38 -16.08 -21.54
N ARG A 235 -16.66 -14.96 -21.64
CA ARG A 235 -15.47 -14.72 -20.80
C ARG A 235 -15.90 -14.65 -19.33
N ARG A 236 -15.62 -15.71 -18.57
CA ARG A 236 -15.57 -15.68 -17.11
C ARG A 236 -14.55 -14.64 -16.67
N ALA A 237 -15.03 -13.51 -16.15
CA ALA A 237 -14.21 -12.52 -15.47
C ALA A 237 -13.76 -13.06 -14.11
N ALA A 238 -12.45 -13.08 -13.87
CA ALA A 238 -11.86 -13.27 -12.55
C ALA A 238 -12.24 -12.12 -11.61
N PRO A 239 -12.33 -12.33 -10.28
CA PRO A 239 -12.83 -11.33 -9.36
C PRO A 239 -11.79 -10.22 -9.17
N ALA A 240 -12.07 -9.05 -9.73
CA ALA A 240 -11.29 -7.84 -9.50
C ALA A 240 -11.66 -7.21 -8.15
N ALA A 241 -10.68 -7.20 -7.25
CA ALA A 241 -10.37 -6.12 -6.32
C ALA A 241 -11.53 -5.45 -5.55
N ASP A 242 -11.75 -5.92 -4.32
CA ASP A 242 -12.55 -5.24 -3.28
C ASP A 242 -12.03 -3.84 -2.87
N GLY A 243 -10.85 -3.43 -3.36
CA GLY A 243 -10.26 -2.11 -3.10
C GLY A 243 -10.84 -0.96 -3.92
N GLU A 244 -11.41 -1.22 -5.10
CA GLU A 244 -11.97 -0.15 -5.96
C GLU A 244 -13.39 0.26 -5.56
N ARG A 245 -14.13 -0.61 -4.87
CA ARG A 245 -15.50 -0.32 -4.40
C ARG A 245 -15.55 0.81 -3.36
N LEU A 246 -14.47 1.02 -2.60
CA LEU A 246 -14.41 2.05 -1.55
C LEU A 246 -14.14 3.46 -2.09
N ARG A 247 -13.50 3.61 -3.26
CA ARG A 247 -13.16 4.93 -3.82
C ARG A 247 -14.31 5.60 -4.56
N ARG A 248 -15.34 4.86 -4.98
CA ARG A 248 -16.55 5.42 -5.63
C ARG A 248 -17.57 6.07 -4.66
N ASN A 249 -17.33 6.04 -3.34
CA ASN A 249 -18.29 6.49 -2.31
C ASN A 249 -18.10 7.94 -1.82
N PHE A 250 -17.23 8.74 -2.46
CA PHE A 250 -16.81 10.05 -1.94
C PHE A 250 -17.52 11.27 -2.54
N MET A 251 -18.50 11.11 -3.44
CA MET A 251 -19.01 12.25 -4.22
C MET A 251 -19.84 13.28 -3.41
N LEU A 252 -20.32 12.93 -2.22
CA LEU A 252 -21.19 13.79 -1.40
C LEU A 252 -20.69 14.02 0.03
N GLN A 253 -19.46 13.61 0.37
CA GLN A 253 -18.92 13.79 1.72
C GLN A 253 -18.26 15.17 1.87
N PRO A 254 -18.38 15.84 3.04
CA PRO A 254 -17.77 17.14 3.27
C PRO A 254 -16.23 17.02 3.31
N ALA A 255 -15.55 17.88 2.54
CA ALA A 255 -14.10 17.85 2.38
C ALA A 255 -13.34 18.29 3.66
N ARG A 256 -13.90 19.21 4.43
CA ARG A 256 -13.32 19.72 5.68
C ARG A 256 -14.43 19.96 6.70
N ARG A 257 -14.19 19.60 7.97
CA ARG A 257 -15.09 19.92 9.10
C ARG A 257 -14.27 20.39 10.29
N LYS A 258 -14.87 21.28 11.09
CA LYS A 258 -14.29 21.78 12.35
C LYS A 258 -14.05 20.65 13.35
N TYR A 259 -14.99 19.71 13.46
CA TYR A 259 -14.88 18.54 14.32
C TYR A 259 -14.96 17.24 13.53
N ARG A 260 -14.07 16.29 13.87
CA ARG A 260 -14.07 14.97 13.23
C ARG A 260 -15.12 14.04 13.83
N LYS A 261 -15.48 14.22 15.10
CA LYS A 261 -16.44 13.39 15.84
C LYS A 261 -17.42 14.31 16.56
N GLU A 262 -18.70 14.10 16.33
CA GLU A 262 -19.76 14.96 16.88
C GLU A 262 -20.75 14.16 17.74
N GLN A 263 -21.48 14.86 18.60
CA GLN A 263 -22.69 14.35 19.25
C GLN A 263 -23.83 14.35 18.23
N LYS A 264 -24.63 13.27 18.22
CA LYS A 264 -25.64 13.08 17.17
C LYS A 264 -26.98 13.69 17.54
N GLY A 265 -27.27 13.91 18.82
CA GLY A 265 -28.59 14.39 19.25
C GLY A 265 -29.73 13.45 18.81
N ARG A 266 -30.97 13.91 19.00
CA ARG A 266 -32.20 13.25 18.52
C ARG A 266 -32.75 14.02 17.33
N ASN A 267 -33.32 13.33 16.35
CA ASN A 267 -34.00 13.95 15.20
C ASN A 267 -35.48 14.20 15.56
N THR A 268 -35.79 15.41 15.99
CA THR A 268 -37.13 15.84 16.46
C THR A 268 -37.64 17.02 15.66
N GLY A 269 -38.97 17.25 15.70
CA GLY A 269 -39.63 18.38 15.02
C GLY A 269 -39.92 18.15 13.53
N LEU A 270 -40.51 19.17 12.91
CA LEU A 270 -40.78 19.28 11.48
C LEU A 270 -39.70 20.13 10.79
N ALA A 271 -39.50 19.92 9.48
CA ALA A 271 -38.56 20.70 8.70
C ALA A 271 -39.07 22.14 8.51
N THR A 272 -38.41 23.10 9.15
CA THR A 272 -38.70 24.53 8.96
C THR A 272 -38.02 25.10 7.72
N ARG A 273 -36.87 24.55 7.32
CA ARG A 273 -36.11 24.98 6.13
C ARG A 273 -36.18 23.92 5.04
N GLY A 274 -36.20 24.37 3.79
CA GLY A 274 -36.19 23.49 2.61
C GLY A 274 -37.42 22.60 2.51
N ALA A 275 -38.57 23.10 2.99
CA ALA A 275 -39.86 22.40 2.94
C ALA A 275 -40.64 22.65 1.65
N THR A 276 -40.22 23.66 0.89
CA THR A 276 -40.74 24.07 -0.42
C THR A 276 -39.75 23.72 -1.53
N VAL A 277 -40.31 23.52 -2.74
CA VAL A 277 -39.55 23.32 -3.98
C VAL A 277 -39.03 24.69 -4.42
N ALA A 278 -37.70 24.85 -4.53
CA ALA A 278 -37.09 26.17 -4.72
C ALA A 278 -36.46 26.38 -6.11
N PHE A 279 -35.86 25.33 -6.67
CA PHE A 279 -35.14 25.37 -7.93
C PHE A 279 -35.92 24.69 -9.06
N GLY A 280 -36.48 23.50 -8.79
CA GLY A 280 -37.22 22.73 -9.81
C GLY A 280 -38.71 23.08 -9.91
N GLU A 281 -39.39 22.42 -10.84
CA GLU A 281 -40.86 22.46 -10.99
C GLU A 281 -41.53 21.40 -10.11
N PHE A 282 -40.86 20.24 -9.97
CA PHE A 282 -41.33 19.11 -9.19
C PHE A 282 -40.31 18.70 -8.14
N GLY A 283 -40.77 18.18 -7.00
CA GLY A 283 -39.91 17.76 -5.90
C GLY A 283 -40.36 16.49 -5.21
N LEU A 284 -39.41 15.84 -4.54
CA LEU A 284 -39.64 14.67 -3.69
C LEU A 284 -39.48 15.07 -2.22
N LYS A 285 -40.58 15.07 -1.47
CA LYS A 285 -40.66 15.54 -0.07
C LYS A 285 -40.77 14.37 0.89
N ALA A 286 -40.03 14.41 1.99
CA ALA A 286 -40.12 13.38 3.03
C ALA A 286 -41.36 13.57 3.91
N THR A 287 -42.12 12.50 4.12
CA THR A 287 -43.30 12.47 5.01
C THR A 287 -42.92 11.97 6.39
N THR A 288 -41.98 11.02 6.47
CA THR A 288 -41.50 10.46 7.74
C THR A 288 -40.05 10.86 8.00
N ARG A 289 -39.65 10.86 9.26
CA ARG A 289 -38.27 11.17 9.67
C ARG A 289 -37.33 10.00 9.39
N GLY A 290 -36.05 10.29 9.19
CA GLY A 290 -35.04 9.24 9.06
C GLY A 290 -33.63 9.75 8.84
N ARG A 291 -32.69 8.82 8.67
CA ARG A 291 -31.31 9.11 8.27
C ARG A 291 -31.08 8.55 6.88
N ILE A 292 -30.44 9.35 6.03
CA ILE A 292 -30.09 8.94 4.66
C ILE A 292 -28.57 9.00 4.47
N THR A 293 -28.00 7.93 3.92
CA THR A 293 -26.56 7.84 3.63
C THR A 293 -26.22 8.47 2.28
N ALA A 294 -24.96 8.85 2.08
CA ALA A 294 -24.47 9.31 0.78
C ALA A 294 -24.75 8.31 -0.36
N ARG A 295 -24.68 7.00 -0.07
CA ARG A 295 -24.96 5.93 -1.03
C ARG A 295 -26.42 5.91 -1.46
N GLN A 296 -27.34 6.06 -0.51
CA GLN A 296 -28.77 6.14 -0.80
C GLN A 296 -29.10 7.40 -1.59
N ILE A 297 -28.49 8.54 -1.23
CA ILE A 297 -28.68 9.80 -1.98
C ILE A 297 -28.27 9.63 -3.45
N GLU A 298 -27.10 9.04 -3.69
CA GLU A 298 -26.60 8.82 -5.05
C GLU A 298 -27.41 7.73 -5.79
N SER A 299 -27.86 6.69 -5.07
CA SER A 299 -28.71 5.64 -5.66
C SER A 299 -30.04 6.20 -6.16
N ALA A 300 -30.70 7.04 -5.36
CA ALA A 300 -31.94 7.71 -5.74
C ALA A 300 -31.70 8.69 -6.91
N ARG A 301 -30.64 9.51 -6.86
CA ARG A 301 -30.26 10.40 -7.97
C ARG A 301 -30.06 9.64 -9.28
N ARG A 302 -29.38 8.50 -9.24
CA ARG A 302 -29.14 7.65 -10.41
C ARG A 302 -30.44 7.02 -10.94
N ALA A 303 -31.37 6.65 -10.05
CA ALA A 303 -32.68 6.16 -10.48
C ALA A 303 -33.43 7.23 -11.29
N ILE A 304 -33.48 8.46 -10.77
CA ILE A 304 -34.09 9.62 -11.46
C ILE A 304 -33.40 9.85 -12.81
N SER A 305 -32.07 10.02 -12.81
CA SER A 305 -31.31 10.34 -14.01
C SER A 305 -31.42 9.27 -15.11
N ARG A 306 -31.56 7.99 -14.74
CA ARG A 306 -31.77 6.89 -15.68
C ARG A 306 -33.17 6.92 -16.30
N HIS A 307 -34.21 7.13 -15.49
CA HIS A 307 -35.60 7.17 -15.98
C HIS A 307 -35.80 8.33 -16.96
N VAL A 308 -35.22 9.48 -16.62
CA VAL A 308 -35.34 10.71 -17.41
C VAL A 308 -34.38 10.71 -18.62
N LYS A 309 -33.55 9.67 -18.80
CA LYS A 309 -32.60 9.52 -19.93
C LYS A 309 -31.70 10.74 -20.16
N ARG A 310 -31.27 11.39 -19.08
CA ARG A 310 -30.48 12.65 -19.07
C ARG A 310 -31.22 13.91 -19.59
N GLY A 311 -32.54 13.87 -19.71
CA GLY A 311 -33.36 15.06 -19.83
C GLY A 311 -33.48 15.80 -18.49
N GLY A 312 -33.74 17.11 -18.54
CA GLY A 312 -33.99 17.93 -17.36
C GLY A 312 -32.80 18.16 -16.44
N ARG A 313 -32.99 19.09 -15.49
CA ARG A 313 -32.01 19.44 -14.46
C ARG A 313 -32.46 18.84 -13.14
N ILE A 314 -31.54 18.18 -12.42
CA ILE A 314 -31.82 17.51 -11.14
C ILE A 314 -31.01 18.17 -10.04
N TRP A 315 -31.68 18.61 -8.98
CA TRP A 315 -31.04 19.14 -7.78
C TRP A 315 -31.12 18.14 -6.62
N ILE A 316 -30.04 18.09 -5.85
CA ILE A 316 -29.98 17.39 -4.57
C ILE A 316 -30.06 18.45 -3.47
N ARG A 317 -31.08 18.40 -2.63
CA ARG A 317 -31.35 19.40 -1.58
C ARG A 317 -30.83 19.00 -0.20
N VAL A 318 -30.29 17.78 -0.10
CA VAL A 318 -29.85 17.17 1.14
C VAL A 318 -28.45 16.61 0.96
N PHE A 319 -27.53 17.05 1.84
CA PHE A 319 -26.13 16.64 1.82
C PHE A 319 -25.79 15.89 3.11
N PRO A 320 -25.02 14.79 3.02
CA PRO A 320 -24.63 13.99 4.18
C PRO A 320 -23.46 14.64 4.90
N ASP A 321 -23.77 15.46 5.90
CA ASP A 321 -22.84 16.29 6.66
C ASP A 321 -22.50 15.70 8.04
N LYS A 322 -23.33 14.80 8.57
CA LYS A 322 -23.21 14.29 9.94
C LYS A 322 -22.41 12.98 10.02
N PRO A 323 -21.38 12.88 10.88
CA PRO A 323 -20.54 11.69 10.95
C PRO A 323 -21.18 10.58 11.77
N ILE A 324 -21.29 9.37 11.21
CA ILE A 324 -21.56 8.16 11.99
C ILE A 324 -20.23 7.49 12.34
N SER A 325 -19.97 7.39 13.64
CA SER A 325 -18.79 6.76 14.20
C SER A 325 -19.15 5.37 14.68
N ILE A 326 -18.42 4.36 14.20
CA ILE A 326 -18.59 2.97 14.62
C ILE A 326 -17.39 2.59 15.50
N LYS A 327 -17.66 1.85 16.58
CA LYS A 327 -16.62 1.17 17.35
C LYS A 327 -16.62 -0.31 16.95
N PRO A 328 -15.44 -0.91 16.72
CA PRO A 328 -15.34 -2.35 16.59
C PRO A 328 -15.86 -3.04 17.85
N ALA A 329 -16.50 -4.20 17.69
CA ALA A 329 -17.10 -4.95 18.79
C ALA A 329 -16.10 -5.33 19.90
N GLU A 330 -14.82 -5.47 19.56
CA GLU A 330 -13.74 -5.86 20.47
C GLU A 330 -13.35 -4.77 21.50
N VAL A 331 -13.78 -3.52 21.31
CA VAL A 331 -13.31 -2.39 22.13
C VAL A 331 -14.15 -2.22 23.39
N ARG A 332 -13.51 -2.38 24.57
CA ARG A 332 -14.12 -2.14 25.88
C ARG A 332 -14.79 -0.76 25.98
N MET A 333 -15.90 -0.70 26.72
CA MET A 333 -16.60 0.54 27.03
C MET A 333 -15.68 1.51 27.81
N GLY A 334 -15.82 2.82 27.56
CA GLY A 334 -15.00 3.88 28.20
C GLY A 334 -14.04 4.64 27.26
N ASN A 335 -13.54 4.03 26.18
CA ASN A 335 -12.51 4.64 25.31
C ASN A 335 -13.01 5.69 24.28
N GLY A 336 -14.10 6.41 24.58
CA GLY A 336 -14.64 7.47 23.70
C GLY A 336 -15.16 6.95 22.35
N LYS A 337 -15.62 7.84 21.45
CA LYS A 337 -16.25 7.46 20.15
C LYS A 337 -15.21 6.90 19.15
N GLY A 338 -15.60 5.90 18.35
CA GLY A 338 -14.76 5.32 17.29
C GLY A 338 -14.49 6.27 16.12
N ASN A 339 -13.87 5.77 15.04
CA ASN A 339 -13.62 6.58 13.85
C ASN A 339 -14.92 6.80 13.05
N PRO A 340 -15.12 7.99 12.42
CA PRO A 340 -16.20 8.18 11.46
C PRO A 340 -16.01 7.23 10.28
N GLU A 341 -17.03 6.43 9.99
CA GLU A 341 -16.99 5.43 8.92
C GLU A 341 -17.77 5.89 7.70
N TYR A 342 -18.93 6.50 7.93
CA TYR A 342 -19.75 7.10 6.87
C TYR A 342 -20.49 8.34 7.38
N TYR A 343 -21.08 9.05 6.42
CA TYR A 343 -21.81 10.28 6.64
C TYR A 343 -23.28 10.07 6.31
N VAL A 344 -24.12 10.72 7.11
CA VAL A 344 -25.57 10.72 6.93
C VAL A 344 -26.08 12.15 6.93
N SER A 345 -27.23 12.34 6.29
CA SER A 345 -28.05 13.51 6.53
C SER A 345 -29.26 13.12 7.37
N GLU A 346 -29.64 14.00 8.30
CA GLU A 346 -30.84 13.83 9.11
C GLU A 346 -32.01 14.51 8.41
N VAL A 347 -33.01 13.71 8.05
CA VAL A 347 -34.19 14.16 7.33
C VAL A 347 -35.33 14.29 8.32
N GLN A 348 -35.85 15.51 8.45
CA GLN A 348 -37.08 15.79 9.17
C GLN A 348 -38.29 15.66 8.23
N PRO A 349 -39.48 15.30 8.75
CA PRO A 349 -40.71 15.33 7.99
C PRO A 349 -40.94 16.73 7.41
N GLY A 350 -41.38 16.79 6.16
CA GLY A 350 -41.59 18.01 5.41
C GLY A 350 -40.38 18.48 4.58
N ARG A 351 -39.20 17.87 4.71
CA ARG A 351 -38.01 18.29 3.94
C ARG A 351 -38.07 17.80 2.48
N VAL A 352 -37.83 18.70 1.52
CA VAL A 352 -37.63 18.35 0.10
C VAL A 352 -36.21 17.84 -0.12
N LEU A 353 -36.08 16.73 -0.83
CA LEU A 353 -34.83 15.98 -1.01
C LEU A 353 -34.23 16.13 -2.40
N TYR A 354 -35.08 16.03 -3.41
CA TYR A 354 -34.72 16.19 -4.81
C TYR A 354 -35.70 17.12 -5.47
N GLU A 355 -35.21 17.83 -6.47
CA GLU A 355 -36.03 18.66 -7.35
C GLU A 355 -35.63 18.38 -8.80
N ILE A 356 -36.59 18.50 -9.71
CA ILE A 356 -36.38 18.32 -11.14
C ILE A 356 -37.11 19.41 -11.93
N GLU A 357 -36.50 19.86 -13.03
CA GLU A 357 -37.00 20.87 -13.96
C GLU A 357 -36.83 20.37 -15.40
N GLY A 358 -37.74 20.75 -16.30
CA GLY A 358 -37.60 20.50 -17.73
C GLY A 358 -38.00 19.10 -18.15
N VAL A 359 -38.98 18.52 -17.44
CA VAL A 359 -39.56 17.21 -17.73
C VAL A 359 -41.08 17.27 -17.56
N PRO A 360 -41.87 16.55 -18.38
CA PRO A 360 -43.30 16.40 -18.15
C PRO A 360 -43.60 15.79 -16.77
N GLU A 361 -44.72 16.21 -16.16
CA GLU A 361 -45.13 15.76 -14.82
C GLU A 361 -45.23 14.22 -14.72
N ALA A 362 -45.78 13.56 -15.73
CA ALA A 362 -45.92 12.10 -15.76
C ALA A 362 -44.56 11.40 -15.61
N ILE A 363 -43.56 11.85 -16.36
CA ILE A 363 -42.18 11.31 -16.30
C ILE A 363 -41.54 11.65 -14.95
N ALA A 364 -41.76 12.85 -14.41
CA ALA A 364 -41.24 13.25 -13.11
C ALA A 364 -41.81 12.38 -11.97
N ARG A 365 -43.11 12.08 -12.02
CA ARG A 365 -43.83 11.28 -11.02
C ARG A 365 -43.28 9.85 -10.98
N GLU A 366 -43.15 9.20 -12.13
CA GLU A 366 -42.55 7.86 -12.24
C GLU A 366 -41.08 7.84 -11.79
N ALA A 367 -40.29 8.83 -12.21
CA ALA A 367 -38.89 8.93 -11.82
C ALA A 367 -38.73 9.05 -10.29
N PHE A 368 -39.61 9.82 -9.65
CA PHE A 368 -39.58 10.00 -8.20
C PHE A 368 -40.14 8.81 -7.43
N GLU A 369 -41.07 8.04 -7.98
CA GLU A 369 -41.52 6.78 -7.39
C GLU A 369 -40.38 5.76 -7.33
N LEU A 370 -39.64 5.61 -8.43
CA LEU A 370 -38.43 4.76 -8.47
C LEU A 370 -37.35 5.24 -7.48
N ALA A 371 -37.22 6.55 -7.30
CA ALA A 371 -36.31 7.15 -6.33
C ALA A 371 -36.76 6.88 -4.89
N ALA A 372 -38.05 7.04 -4.60
CA ALA A 372 -38.66 6.81 -3.29
C ALA A 372 -38.41 5.39 -2.78
N ALA A 373 -38.48 4.39 -3.67
CA ALA A 373 -38.17 2.99 -3.35
C ALA A 373 -36.70 2.76 -2.90
N LYS A 374 -35.79 3.71 -3.13
CA LYS A 374 -34.39 3.64 -2.67
C LYS A 374 -34.15 4.34 -1.33
N LEU A 375 -35.17 5.01 -0.79
CA LEU A 375 -35.07 5.81 0.43
C LEU A 375 -35.55 5.03 1.66
N PRO A 376 -34.95 5.23 2.85
CA PRO A 376 -35.30 4.50 4.06
C PRO A 376 -36.53 5.06 4.79
N PHE A 377 -37.28 5.97 4.17
CA PHE A 377 -38.43 6.65 4.77
C PHE A 377 -39.45 6.98 3.67
N ARG A 378 -40.70 7.24 4.06
CA ARG A 378 -41.79 7.56 3.13
C ARG A 378 -41.63 8.97 2.57
N THR A 379 -41.93 9.12 1.29
CA THR A 379 -41.88 10.39 0.56
C THR A 379 -43.15 10.59 -0.26
N ILE A 380 -43.43 11.84 -0.60
CA ILE A 380 -44.54 12.26 -1.45
C ILE A 380 -44.03 13.18 -2.56
N PHE A 381 -44.68 13.11 -3.72
CA PHE A 381 -44.46 14.03 -4.82
C PHE A 381 -45.06 15.40 -4.49
N VAL A 382 -44.35 16.48 -4.82
CA VAL A 382 -44.83 17.85 -4.65
C VAL A 382 -44.54 18.67 -5.89
N THR A 383 -45.50 19.51 -6.27
CA THR A 383 -45.34 20.51 -7.34
C THR A 383 -44.92 21.85 -6.72
N ARG A 384 -44.20 22.66 -7.50
CA ARG A 384 -43.88 24.03 -7.10
C ARG A 384 -45.16 24.87 -7.12
N GLN A 385 -45.57 25.36 -5.96
CA GLN A 385 -46.62 26.36 -5.87
C GLN A 385 -45.99 27.74 -6.11
N ILE A 386 -46.39 28.38 -7.21
CA ILE A 386 -46.04 29.77 -7.50
C ILE A 386 -47.09 30.63 -6.79
N GLY A 387 -46.74 31.18 -5.63
CA GLY A 387 -47.61 32.09 -4.87
C GLY A 387 -47.94 31.59 -3.47
N ALA A 388 -47.10 31.97 -2.50
CA ALA A 388 -47.44 32.16 -1.08
C ALA A 388 -46.39 33.09 -0.47
#